data_AF-A0A5E6NJ67-F1
#
_entry.id   AF-A0A5E6NJ67-F1
#
_cell.length_a   1.000
_cell.length_b   1.000
_cell.length_c   1.000
_cell.angle_alpha   90.00
_cell.angle_beta   90.00
_cell.angle_gamma   90.00
#
_symmetry.space_group_name_H-M   'P 1'
#
loop_
_entity.id
_entity.type
_entity.pdbx_description
1 polymer ?
#
loop_
_entity_poly.entity_id
_entity_poly.type
_entity_poly.pdbx_seq_one_letter_code
_entity_poly.pdbx_strand_id
1 'polypeptide(L)' 'MLNEFDKALEAYEKAIEIKPDKDEAYYGIGVAYASSNKFKEAIEAYEKAIKIKPDFDEA' A
#
# COMPACT_ATOMS: atom_id res chain seq x y z
N MET A 1 1.11 -2.48 -21.82
CA MET A 1 -0.17 -2.72 -21.14
C MET A 1 0.19 -2.88 -19.68
N LEU A 2 0.00 -1.84 -18.87
CA LEU A 2 0.27 -1.91 -17.43
C LEU A 2 -0.76 -2.86 -16.83
N ASN A 3 -0.29 -3.81 -16.02
CA ASN A 3 -1.18 -4.73 -15.34
C ASN A 3 -2.03 -3.91 -14.35
N GLU A 4 -3.25 -4.34 -14.01
CA GLU A 4 -4.13 -3.56 -13.11
C GLU A 4 -3.45 -3.20 -11.77
N PHE A 5 -2.47 -4.01 -11.34
CA PHE A 5 -1.62 -3.75 -10.18
C PHE A 5 -0.72 -2.52 -10.33
N ASP A 6 -0.15 -2.27 -11.51
CA ASP A 6 0.75 -1.14 -11.73
C ASP A 6 -0.04 0.18 -11.68
N LYS A 7 -1.29 0.17 -12.17
CA LYS A 7 -2.19 1.33 -12.06
C LYS A 7 -2.60 1.59 -10.62
N ALA A 8 -2.84 0.54 -9.84
CA ALA A 8 -3.16 0.66 -8.42
C ALA A 8 -1.97 1.27 -7.65
N LEU A 9 -0.75 0.81 -7.92
CA LEU A 9 0.47 1.39 -7.34
C LEU A 9 0.61 2.86 -7.69
N GLU A 10 0.44 3.25 -8.96
CA GLU A 10 0.51 4.67 -9.37
C GLU A 10 -0.54 5.54 -8.65
N ALA A 11 -1.75 5.02 -8.45
CA ALA A 11 -2.79 5.73 -7.71
C ALA A 11 -2.44 5.92 -6.23
N TYR A 12 -1.88 4.88 -5.59
CA TYR A 12 -1.45 4.97 -4.20
C TYR A 12 -0.19 5.82 -4.01
N GLU A 13 0.73 5.82 -4.95
CA GLU A 13 1.91 6.71 -4.96
C GLU A 13 1.47 8.18 -4.98
N LYS A 14 0.53 8.54 -5.87
CA LYS A 14 -0.07 9.89 -5.88
C LYS A 14 -0.79 10.21 -4.57
N ALA A 15 -1.45 9.23 -3.96
CA ALA A 15 -2.11 9.43 -2.66
C ALA A 15 -1.08 9.74 -1.56
N ILE A 16 0.08 9.08 -1.57
CA ILE A 16 1.20 9.32 -0.64
C ILE A 16 1.85 10.69 -0.90
N GLU A 17 1.99 11.11 -2.16
CA GLU A 17 2.52 12.44 -2.50
C GLU A 17 1.64 13.58 -1.95
N ILE A 18 0.31 13.39 -1.98
CA ILE A 18 -0.65 14.36 -1.46
C ILE A 18 -0.75 14.28 0.06
N LYS A 19 -0.79 13.05 0.60
CA LYS A 19 -0.94 12.78 2.03
C LYS A 19 -0.01 11.62 2.45
N PRO A 20 1.22 11.93 2.91
CA PRO A 20 2.21 10.92 3.26
C PRO A 20 1.86 10.07 4.49
N ASP A 21 0.93 10.54 5.33
CA ASP A 21 0.44 9.87 6.53
C ASP A 21 -0.90 9.15 6.29
N LYS A 22 -1.17 8.74 5.05
CA LYS A 22 -2.37 7.98 4.70
C LYS A 22 -2.10 6.48 4.80
N ASP A 23 -2.40 5.90 5.94
CA ASP A 23 -2.29 4.47 6.25
C ASP A 23 -2.99 3.58 5.21
N GLU A 24 -4.17 3.96 4.73
CA GLU A 24 -4.91 3.16 3.74
C GLU A 24 -4.19 3.08 2.38
N ALA A 25 -3.36 4.08 2.04
CA ALA A 25 -2.59 4.06 0.80
C ALA A 25 -1.45 3.03 0.87
N TYR A 26 -0.77 2.93 2.02
CA TYR A 26 0.26 1.92 2.24
C TYR A 26 -0.34 0.51 2.34
N TYR A 27 -1.51 0.37 2.96
CA TYR A 27 -2.25 -0.89 2.92
C TYR A 27 -2.57 -1.34 1.49
N GLY A 28 -3.13 -0.43 0.68
CA GLY A 28 -3.47 -0.71 -0.71
C GLY A 28 -2.26 -1.12 -1.57
N ILE A 29 -1.10 -0.52 -1.33
CA ILE A 29 0.18 -0.94 -1.94
C ILE A 29 0.55 -2.36 -1.52
N GLY A 30 0.39 -2.68 -0.22
CA GLY A 30 0.64 -4.01 0.30
C GLY A 30 -0.24 -5.08 -0.37
N VAL A 31 -1.52 -4.78 -0.57
CA VAL A 31 -2.47 -5.67 -1.26
C VAL A 31 -2.08 -5.87 -2.73
N ALA A 32 -1.68 -4.80 -3.42
CA ALA A 32 -1.26 -4.86 -4.82
C ALA A 32 0.01 -5.72 -4.99
N TYR A 33 0.98 -5.59 -4.09
CA TYR A 33 2.19 -6.40 -4.08
C TYR A 33 1.91 -7.87 -3.71
N ALA A 34 1.07 -8.12 -2.70
CA ALA A 34 0.67 -9.47 -2.32
C ALA A 34 -0.02 -10.21 -3.47
N SER A 35 -0.93 -9.52 -4.18
CA SER A 35 -1.62 -10.05 -5.36
C SER A 35 -0.68 -10.32 -6.54
N SER A 36 0.49 -9.68 -6.56
CA SER A 36 1.56 -9.89 -7.54
C SER A 36 2.62 -10.89 -7.07
N ASN A 37 2.40 -11.63 -5.98
CA ASN A 37 3.35 -12.53 -5.32
C ASN A 37 4.66 -11.85 -4.85
N LYS A 38 4.66 -10.53 -4.71
CA LYS A 38 5.78 -9.72 -4.21
C LYS A 38 5.66 -9.56 -2.70
N PHE A 39 5.82 -10.66 -1.97
CA PHE A 39 5.49 -10.71 -0.55
C PHE A 39 6.41 -9.84 0.33
N LYS A 40 7.67 -9.64 -0.06
CA LYS A 40 8.60 -8.79 0.71
C LYS A 40 8.15 -7.34 0.67
N GLU A 41 7.86 -6.85 -0.53
CA GLU A 41 7.37 -5.50 -0.77
C GLU A 41 5.99 -5.27 -0.13
N ALA A 42 5.14 -6.31 -0.11
CA ALA A 42 3.87 -6.27 0.59
C ALA A 42 4.05 -6.08 2.11
N ILE A 43 4.95 -6.85 2.73
CA ILE A 43 5.25 -6.74 4.16
C ILE A 43 5.75 -5.35 4.51
N GLU A 44 6.70 -4.80 3.74
CA GLU A 44 7.22 -3.45 3.97
C GLU A 44 6.12 -2.38 3.89
N ALA A 45 5.16 -2.54 2.98
CA ALA A 45 4.04 -1.62 2.85
C ALA A 45 3.07 -1.73 4.04
N TYR A 46 2.74 -2.94 4.48
CA TYR A 46 1.91 -3.14 5.68
C TYR A 46 2.59 -2.65 6.96
N GLU A 47 3.90 -2.85 7.11
CA GLU A 47 4.65 -2.29 8.25
C GLU A 47 4.60 -0.76 8.29
N LYS A 48 4.65 -0.10 7.13
CA LYS A 48 4.48 1.36 7.05
C LYS A 48 3.06 1.79 7.44
N ALA A 49 2.03 1.08 6.97
CA ALA A 49 0.65 1.35 7.36
C ALA A 49 0.47 1.26 8.89
N ILE A 50 0.97 0.20 9.51
CA ILE A 50 0.93 -0.01 10.97
C ILE A 50 1.74 1.05 11.73
N LYS A 51 2.89 1.50 11.19
CA LYS A 51 3.68 2.57 11.82
C LYS A 51 2.95 3.92 11.81
N ILE A 52 2.19 4.20 10.75
CA ILE A 52 1.41 5.44 10.61
C ILE A 52 0.19 5.40 11.53
N LYS A 53 -0.53 4.28 11.55
CA LYS A 53 -1.64 4.04 12.45
C LYS A 53 -1.47 2.68 13.12
N PRO A 54 -0.94 2.65 14.36
CA PRO A 54 -0.76 1.40 15.10
C PRO A 54 -2.07 0.67 15.42
N ASP A 55 -3.18 1.42 15.43
CA ASP A 55 -4.55 0.95 15.67
C ASP A 55 -5.30 0.76 14.33
N PHE A 56 -4.57 0.33 13.29
CA PHE A 56 -5.14 0.00 11.99
C PHE A 56 -5.86 -1.35 12.08
N ASP A 57 -6.99 -1.35 12.78
CA ASP A 57 -7.94 -2.44 12.82
C ASP A 57 -8.74 -2.43 11.50
N GLU A 58 -8.19 -3.07 10.48
CA GLU A 58 -8.98 -3.55 9.35
C GLU A 58 -9.70 -4.84 9.76
N ALA A 59 -10.79 -4.67 10.51
CA ALA A 59 -11.73 -5.71 10.86
C ALA A 59 -13.07 -5.50 10.13
#